data_AF-A0A7V3LJ64-F1
#
_entry.id   AF-A0A7V3LJ64-F1
#
_cell.length_a   1.000
_cell.length_b   1.000
_cell.length_c   1.000
_cell.angle_alpha   90.00
_cell.angle_beta   90.00
_cell.angle_gamma   90.00
#
_symmetry.space_group_name_H-M   'P 1'
#
loop_
_entity.id
_entity.type
_entity.pdbx_description
1 polymer ?
#
loop_
_entity_poly.entity_id
_entity_poly.type
_entity_poly.pdbx_seq_one_letter_code
_entity_poly.pdbx_strand_id
1 'polypeptide(L)' 'TAVDMMLTNLHLPRSTVLALTMAFAGVERLREAYAEAVRERYRFFSFGDAMLIEKLDEPRTKEARDADS' A
#
# COMPACT_ATOMS: atom_id res chain seq x y z
N THR A 1 -13.01 -5.55 7.38
CA THR A 1 -13.13 -4.20 6.78
C THR A 1 -13.91 -4.30 5.47
N ALA A 2 -14.40 -3.21 4.90
CA ALA A 2 -15.23 -3.24 3.68
C ALA A 2 -14.43 -3.33 2.37
N VAL A 3 -13.12 -3.06 2.40
CA VAL A 3 -12.23 -3.10 1.23
C VAL A 3 -11.02 -3.97 1.55
N ASP A 4 -10.76 -4.94 0.68
CA ASP A 4 -9.65 -5.89 0.79
C ASP A 4 -8.50 -5.53 -0.17
N MET A 5 -8.83 -4.94 -1.32
CA MET A 5 -7.87 -4.48 -2.33
C MET A 5 -8.28 -3.13 -2.93
N MET A 6 -7.30 -2.36 -3.39
CA MET A 6 -7.49 -1.06 -4.03
C MET A 6 -6.72 -1.00 -5.35
N LEU A 7 -7.41 -0.64 -6.44
CA LEU A 7 -6.81 -0.29 -7.72
C LEU A 7 -6.79 1.23 -7.85
N THR A 8 -5.62 1.83 -8.05
CA THR A 8 -5.46 3.29 -8.14
C THR A 8 -4.27 3.67 -9.01
N ASN A 9 -4.12 4.94 -9.37
CA ASN A 9 -2.97 5.44 -10.12
C ASN A 9 -1.74 5.63 -9.23
N LEU A 10 -0.58 5.86 -9.85
CA LEU A 10 0.62 6.34 -9.16
C LEU A 10 0.54 7.85 -8.90
N HIS A 11 0.33 8.23 -7.64
CA HIS A 11 0.16 9.62 -7.20
C HIS A 11 1.47 10.28 -6.82
N LEU A 12 1.63 11.58 -7.11
CA LEU A 12 2.81 12.34 -6.71
C LEU A 12 2.92 12.51 -5.18
N PRO A 13 4.13 12.77 -4.66
CA PRO A 13 4.35 13.10 -3.25
C PRO A 13 3.45 14.24 -2.77
N ARG A 14 2.95 14.14 -1.53
CA ARG A 14 2.10 15.13 -0.85
C ARG A 14 0.67 15.27 -1.40
N SER A 15 0.08 14.19 -1.92
CA SER A 15 -1.36 14.13 -2.21
C SER A 15 -2.14 13.45 -1.08
N THR A 16 -3.41 13.82 -0.91
CA THR A 16 -4.32 13.19 0.08
C THR A 16 -4.60 11.73 -0.27
N VAL A 17 -4.67 11.40 -1.57
CA VAL A 17 -4.82 10.01 -2.02
C VAL A 17 -3.59 9.18 -1.66
N LEU A 18 -2.38 9.73 -1.80
CA LEU A 18 -1.17 9.03 -1.34
C LEU A 18 -1.22 8.75 0.17
N ALA A 19 -1.74 9.67 0.98
CA ALA A 19 -1.92 9.44 2.42
C ALA A 19 -2.92 8.31 2.72
N LEU A 20 -4.05 8.26 2.01
CA LEU A 20 -5.00 7.14 2.10
C LEU A 20 -4.32 5.81 1.73
N THR A 21 -3.58 5.80 0.64
CA THR A 21 -2.86 4.62 0.16
C THR A 21 -1.80 4.15 1.16
N MET A 22 -1.07 5.07 1.79
CA MET A 22 -0.13 4.77 2.87
C MET A 22 -0.83 4.14 4.09
N ALA A 23 -1.99 4.67 4.48
CA ALA A 23 -2.77 4.09 5.60
C ALA A 23 -3.33 2.69 5.29
N PHE A 24 -3.60 2.39 4.01
CA PHE A 24 -4.14 1.11 3.56
C PHE A 24 -3.06 0.01 3.42
N ALA A 25 -1.89 0.37 2.86
CA ALA A 25 -0.85 -0.57 2.45
C ALA A 25 0.39 -0.61 3.37
N GLY A 26 0.54 0.39 4.25
CA GLY A 26 1.78 0.66 4.96
C GLY A 26 2.74 1.56 4.15
N VAL A 27 3.56 2.32 4.87
CA VAL A 27 4.45 3.34 4.28
C VAL A 27 5.66 2.68 3.58
N GLU A 28 6.22 1.65 4.19
CA GLU A 28 7.44 0.98 3.74
C GLU A 28 7.22 0.27 2.41
N ARG A 29 6.16 -0.55 2.31
CA ARG A 29 5.76 -1.23 1.07
C ARG A 29 5.52 -0.24 -0.06
N LEU A 30 4.85 0.88 0.25
CA LEU A 30 4.56 1.89 -0.76
C LEU A 30 5.84 2.61 -1.21
N ARG A 31 6.80 2.87 -0.31
CA ARG A 31 8.10 3.44 -0.68
C ARG A 31 8.89 2.53 -1.61
N GLU A 32 8.94 1.24 -1.33
CA GLU A 32 9.62 0.26 -2.18
C GLU A 32 8.97 0.17 -3.56
N ALA A 33 7.64 0.10 -3.62
CA ALA A 33 6.89 0.09 -4.87
C ALA A 33 7.12 1.36 -5.70
N TYR A 34 7.21 2.53 -5.07
CA TYR A 34 7.50 3.79 -5.77
C TYR A 34 8.94 3.86 -6.28
N ALA A 35 9.91 3.35 -5.52
CA ALA A 35 11.30 3.27 -5.98
C ALA A 35 11.42 2.37 -7.22
N GLU A 36 10.72 1.24 -7.22
CA GLU A 36 10.59 0.34 -8.36
C GLU A 36 9.96 1.05 -9.57
N ALA A 37 8.80 1.69 -9.37
CA ALA A 37 8.08 2.40 -10.42
C ALA A 37 8.95 3.49 -11.09
N VAL A 38 9.76 4.20 -10.30
CA VAL A 38 10.73 5.18 -10.82
C VAL A 38 11.83 4.50 -11.63
N ARG A 39 12.40 3.40 -11.14
CA ARG A 39 13.45 2.66 -11.84
C ARG A 39 12.98 2.14 -13.20
N GLU A 40 11.77 1.59 -13.22
CA GLU A 40 11.14 1.02 -14.42
C GLU A 40 10.41 2.07 -15.28
N ARG A 41 10.52 3.36 -14.93
CA ARG A 41 9.96 4.50 -15.69
C ARG A 41 8.44 4.44 -15.91
N TYR A 42 7.71 4.01 -14.90
CA TYR A 42 6.25 4.09 -14.89
C TYR A 42 5.79 5.55 -15.03
N ARG A 43 4.64 5.71 -15.68
CA ARG A 43 4.00 7.01 -15.87
C ARG A 43 3.15 7.31 -14.64
N PHE A 44 3.34 8.48 -14.05
CA PHE A 44 2.57 8.94 -12.89
C PHE A 44 1.34 9.74 -13.34
N PHE A 45 0.46 10.09 -12.38
CA PHE A 45 -0.70 10.97 -12.54
C PHE A 45 -1.96 10.32 -13.18
N SER A 46 -2.94 11.15 -13.55
CA SER A 46 -4.30 10.73 -13.94
C SER A 46 -4.38 9.81 -15.16
N PHE A 47 -3.45 9.94 -16.11
CA PHE A 47 -3.38 9.11 -17.32
C PHE A 47 -2.12 8.23 -17.35
N GLY A 48 -1.47 8.09 -16.20
CA GLY A 48 -0.32 7.23 -16.02
C GLY A 48 -0.71 5.77 -15.86
N ASP A 49 0.22 5.00 -15.32
CA ASP A 49 0.01 3.61 -15.00
C ASP A 49 -0.72 3.45 -13.66
N ALA A 50 -1.26 2.26 -13.45
CA ALA A 50 -2.01 1.89 -12.25
C ALA A 50 -1.21 0.96 -11.35
N MET A 51 -1.65 0.89 -10.10
CA MET A 51 -1.12 0.05 -9.04
C MET A 51 -2.29 -0.68 -8.37
N LEU A 52 -2.13 -1.99 -8.18
CA LEU A 52 -3.01 -2.83 -7.37
C LEU A 52 -2.38 -3.00 -5.99
N ILE A 53 -3.20 -2.82 -4.96
CA ILE A 53 -2.74 -2.76 -3.57
C ILE A 53 -3.61 -3.68 -2.74
N GLU A 54 -2.97 -4.54 -1.98
CA GLU A 54 -3.62 -5.36 -0.98
C GLU A 54 -3.56 -4.66 0.37
N LYS A 55 -4.64 -4.77 1.14
CA LYS A 55 -4.67 -4.22 2.49
C LYS A 55 -3.56 -4.86 3.32
N LEU A 56 -2.87 -4.06 4.12
CA LEU A 56 -1.97 -4.61 5.12
C LEU A 56 -2.80 -5.44 6.11
N ASP A 57 -2.61 -6.76 6.11
CA ASP A 57 -3.13 -7.61 7.17
C ASP A 57 -2.53 -7.14 8.49
N GLU A 58 -3.37 -6.91 9.50
CA GLU A 58 -2.87 -6.75 10.86
C GLU A 58 -2.01 -7.99 11.18
N PRO A 59 -0.84 -7.81 11.82
CA PRO A 59 -0.03 -8.94 12.21
C PRO A 59 -0.93 -9.89 12.99
N ARG A 60 -1.14 -11.10 12.45
CA ARG A 60 -1.79 -12.16 13.22
C ARG A 60 -0.88 -12.38 14.41
N THR A 61 -1.24 -11.85 15.57
CA THR A 61 -0.72 -12.28 16.86
C THR A 61 -1.19 -13.72 17.08
N LYS A 62 -0.62 -14.63 16.30
CA LYS A 62 -0.75 -16.07 16.48
C LYS A 62 0.46 -16.49 17.30
N GLU A 63 0.51 -16.05 18.56
CA GLU A 63 1.44 -16.48 19.63
C GLU A 63 1.23 -15.59 20.88
N ALA A 64 0.05 -15.70 21.52
CA ALA A 64 -0.15 -15.17 22.89
C ALA A 64 -1.38 -15.78 23.60
N ARG A 65 -1.94 -16.90 23.11
CA ARG A 65 -3.09 -17.57 23.75
C ARG A 65 -2.83 -18.99 24.22
N ASP A 66 -1.63 -19.53 24.01
CA ASP A 66 -1.27 -20.90 24.42
C ASP A 66 -0.15 -20.93 25.49
N ALA A 67 0.05 -19.83 26.23
CA ALA A 67 1.04 -19.76 27.33
C ALA A 67 0.40 -19.53 28.72
N ASP A 68 -0.94 -19.59 28.81
CA ASP A 68 -1.66 -19.58 30.09
C ASP A 68 -2.78 -20.62 30.06
N SER A 69 -2.38 -21.90 29.95
CA SER A 69 -3.19 -23.08 30.30
C SER A 69 -2.28 -24.30 30.47
#